data_AF-A0A9N9HVH8-F1
#
_entry.id   AF-A0A9N9HVH8-F1
#
_cell.length_a   1.000
_cell.length_b   1.000
_cell.length_c   1.000
_cell.angle_alpha   90.00
_cell.angle_beta   90.00
_cell.angle_gamma   90.00
#
_symmetry.space_group_name_H-M   'P 1'
#
loop_
_entity.id
_entity.type
_entity.pdbx_description
1 polymer ?
#
loop_
_entity_poly.entity_id
_entity_poly.type
_entity_poly.pdbx_seq_one_letter_code
_entity_poly.pdbx_strand_id
1 'polypeptide(L)'
;LQQLQNSATTNHLILTYQPILSLPENKTTTAQIILELHKVQLTLHNDSNIWPILMNQIGTSINSILYSNPKASVIKGKLNTHHIYFIEQLTNSSHTQLLTWQESHHNTQKIPRGRQPKWYNTLLNDIAAAENIHNQLIQPNPFTIPPINNQHIVWVYNPQLQVFGKFSKRKNQTIIFRYWKQLPNNPQRLTKCMGCILSSPNQQCCYLKDSAQNLIHIQVDKKKYIYANIKDLNTTPIQPCVNTTKQLQKHTFTMYKDQISKNLMEATPNLYQKL
;
A
#
# COMPACT_ATOMS: atom_id res chain seq x y z
N LEU A 1 0.80 -23.34 1.98
CA LEU A 1 1.03 -22.63 0.70
C LEU A 1 0.44 -21.21 0.71
N GLN A 2 -0.84 -20.97 1.00
CA GLN A 2 -1.36 -19.58 1.07
C GLN A 2 -0.56 -18.66 2.01
N GLN A 3 -0.12 -19.16 3.17
CA GLN A 3 0.76 -18.41 4.08
C GLN A 3 2.08 -18.00 3.42
N LEU A 4 2.68 -18.87 2.60
CA LEU A 4 3.90 -18.57 1.85
C LEU A 4 3.64 -17.54 0.75
N GLN A 5 2.51 -17.66 0.03
CA GLN A 5 2.09 -16.67 -0.97
C GLN A 5 1.90 -15.30 -0.32
N ASN A 6 1.24 -15.26 0.83
CA ASN A 6 1.03 -14.05 1.62
C ASN A 6 2.37 -13.48 2.13
N SER A 7 3.32 -14.31 2.57
CA SER A 7 4.64 -13.84 3.00
C SER A 7 5.50 -13.33 1.84
N ALA A 8 5.34 -13.90 0.65
CA ALA A 8 6.05 -13.45 -0.54
C ALA A 8 5.54 -12.08 -1.02
N THR A 9 4.35 -11.67 -0.59
CA THR A 9 3.73 -10.35 -0.86
C THR A 9 3.93 -9.92 -2.31
N THR A 10 3.56 -10.80 -3.24
CA THR A 10 3.74 -10.60 -4.68
C THR A 10 2.44 -10.88 -5.43
N ASN A 11 2.31 -10.21 -6.57
CA ASN A 11 1.28 -10.44 -7.58
C ASN A 11 1.59 -11.65 -8.47
N HIS A 12 2.73 -12.32 -8.29
CA HIS A 12 3.10 -13.54 -8.99
C HIS A 12 2.85 -14.79 -8.14
N LEU A 13 2.50 -15.90 -8.78
CA LEU A 13 2.30 -17.18 -8.10
C LEU A 13 3.64 -17.75 -7.65
N ILE A 14 3.78 -18.07 -6.36
CA ILE A 14 5.04 -18.64 -5.83
C ILE A 14 5.40 -20.01 -6.42
N LEU A 15 4.44 -20.65 -7.10
CA LEU A 15 4.60 -21.96 -7.74
C LEU A 15 5.18 -21.86 -9.16
N THR A 16 5.05 -20.71 -9.81
CA THR A 16 5.57 -20.46 -11.16
C THR A 16 6.72 -19.46 -11.17
N TYR A 17 6.79 -18.58 -10.17
CA TYR A 17 7.88 -17.63 -10.00
C TYR A 17 8.58 -17.85 -8.66
N GLN A 18 9.91 -17.87 -8.68
CA GLN A 18 10.72 -18.12 -7.49
C GLN A 18 10.41 -17.09 -6.39
N PRO A 19 9.88 -17.47 -5.23
CA PRO A 19 9.52 -16.48 -4.22
C PRO A 19 10.72 -16.00 -3.42
N ILE A 20 10.68 -14.74 -2.97
CA ILE A 20 11.55 -14.27 -1.89
C ILE A 20 10.72 -14.21 -0.61
N LEU A 21 11.08 -15.07 0.34
CA LEU A 21 10.36 -15.26 1.58
C LEU A 21 11.06 -14.57 2.74
N SER A 22 10.27 -14.11 3.71
CA SER A 22 10.78 -13.61 4.97
C SER A 22 11.49 -14.71 5.76
N LEU A 23 12.44 -14.37 6.62
CA LEU A 23 13.23 -15.35 7.37
C LEU A 23 12.42 -16.46 8.07
N PRO A 24 11.31 -16.18 8.77
CA PRO A 24 10.53 -17.23 9.44
C PRO A 24 9.98 -18.26 8.45
N GLU A 25 9.39 -17.78 7.35
CA GLU A 25 8.75 -18.63 6.34
C GLU A 25 9.76 -19.36 5.46
N ASN A 26 10.89 -18.72 5.17
CA ASN A 26 11.96 -19.31 4.37
C ASN A 26 12.48 -20.62 5.00
N LYS A 27 12.50 -20.73 6.33
CA LYS A 27 12.99 -21.94 7.04
C LYS A 27 12.01 -23.12 7.03
N THR A 28 10.79 -22.94 6.56
CA THR A 28 9.79 -24.01 6.56
C THR A 28 10.10 -25.07 5.50
N THR A 29 9.79 -26.34 5.77
CA THR A 29 10.02 -27.44 4.82
C THR A 29 9.31 -27.19 3.49
N THR A 30 8.06 -26.71 3.52
CA THR A 30 7.31 -26.38 2.31
C THR A 30 7.99 -25.28 1.49
N ALA A 31 8.54 -24.25 2.14
CA ALA A 31 9.28 -23.20 1.43
C ALA A 31 10.54 -23.76 0.77
N GLN A 32 11.31 -24.59 1.50
CA GLN A 32 12.51 -25.21 0.94
C GLN A 32 12.18 -26.10 -0.26
N ILE A 33 11.11 -26.92 -0.20
CA ILE A 33 10.65 -27.72 -1.35
C ILE A 33 10.36 -26.82 -2.56
N ILE A 34 9.61 -25.73 -2.39
CA ILE A 34 9.30 -24.81 -3.49
C ILE A 34 10.58 -24.20 -4.08
N LEU A 35 11.51 -23.77 -3.22
CA LEU A 35 12.77 -23.20 -3.66
C LEU A 35 13.64 -24.22 -4.42
N GLU A 36 13.68 -25.48 -3.97
CA GLU A 36 14.37 -26.56 -4.69
C GLU A 36 13.72 -26.83 -6.05
N LEU A 37 12.38 -26.86 -6.13
CA LEU A 37 11.68 -27.01 -7.41
C LEU A 37 12.09 -25.91 -8.41
N HIS A 38 12.15 -24.65 -7.96
CA HIS A 38 12.61 -23.55 -8.81
C HIS A 38 14.08 -23.70 -9.23
N LYS A 39 14.96 -24.20 -8.35
CA LYS A 39 16.37 -24.45 -8.71
C LYS A 39 16.51 -25.48 -9.82
N VAL A 40 15.65 -26.50 -9.85
CA VAL A 40 15.61 -27.50 -10.93
C VAL A 40 14.69 -27.10 -12.08
N GLN A 41 14.24 -25.83 -12.12
CA GLN A 41 13.39 -25.26 -13.18
C GLN A 41 12.04 -25.98 -13.35
N LEU A 42 11.51 -26.55 -12.27
CA LEU A 42 10.18 -27.16 -12.24
C LEU A 42 9.14 -26.14 -11.76
N THR A 43 8.10 -25.94 -12.57
CA THR A 43 6.94 -25.12 -12.21
C THR A 43 5.73 -25.99 -11.91
N LEU A 44 4.96 -25.61 -10.91
CA LEU A 44 3.70 -26.30 -10.57
C LEU A 44 2.52 -25.47 -11.07
N HIS A 45 1.74 -26.08 -11.95
CA HIS A 45 0.51 -25.49 -12.50
C HIS A 45 -0.71 -26.16 -11.87
N ASN A 46 -1.72 -25.35 -11.54
CA ASN A 46 -3.01 -25.84 -11.08
C ASN A 46 -4.12 -25.14 -11.86
N ASP A 47 -4.42 -25.66 -13.04
CA ASP A 47 -5.38 -25.03 -13.96
C ASP A 47 -6.82 -25.12 -13.46
N SER A 48 -7.09 -26.06 -12.54
CA SER A 48 -8.41 -26.31 -11.97
C SER A 48 -8.77 -25.42 -10.78
N ASN A 49 -7.77 -24.84 -10.11
CA ASN A 49 -7.97 -24.07 -8.88
C ASN A 49 -6.98 -22.90 -8.80
N ILE A 50 -7.51 -21.68 -8.66
CA ILE A 50 -6.77 -20.40 -8.62
C ILE A 50 -6.08 -20.19 -7.26
N TRP A 51 -5.58 -21.27 -6.66
CA TRP A 51 -4.95 -21.28 -5.36
C TRP A 51 -3.46 -21.62 -5.47
N PRO A 52 -2.56 -20.93 -4.75
CA PRO A 52 -2.85 -19.86 -3.78
C PRO A 52 -3.27 -18.52 -4.42
N ILE A 53 -4.08 -17.77 -3.69
CA ILE A 53 -4.64 -16.48 -4.12
C ILE A 53 -3.52 -15.43 -4.13
N LEU A 54 -3.41 -14.74 -5.27
CA LEU A 54 -2.42 -13.68 -5.52
C LEU A 54 -2.81 -12.37 -4.85
N MET A 55 -1.82 -11.49 -4.67
CA MET A 55 -2.09 -10.13 -4.26
C MET A 55 -2.77 -9.38 -5.42
N ASN A 56 -3.98 -8.89 -5.19
CA ASN A 56 -4.76 -8.11 -6.17
C ASN A 56 -4.28 -6.65 -6.23
N GLN A 57 -3.02 -6.45 -6.59
CA GLN A 57 -2.41 -5.14 -6.80
C GLN A 57 -1.50 -5.18 -8.02
N ILE A 58 -1.57 -4.13 -8.82
CA ILE A 58 -0.80 -3.96 -10.05
C ILE A 58 0.48 -3.21 -9.68
N GLY A 59 1.63 -3.76 -10.08
CA GLY A 59 2.94 -3.17 -9.81
C GLY A 59 4.07 -4.14 -10.17
N THR A 60 5.27 -3.60 -10.34
CA THR A 60 6.50 -4.36 -10.55
C THR A 60 7.00 -4.85 -9.20
N SER A 61 7.00 -6.17 -9.00
CA SER A 61 7.32 -6.75 -7.70
C SER A 61 8.73 -6.40 -7.25
N ILE A 62 8.88 -5.92 -6.00
CA ILE A 62 10.18 -5.64 -5.39
C ILE A 62 11.10 -6.87 -5.31
N ASN A 63 10.53 -8.08 -5.47
CA ASN A 63 11.30 -9.31 -5.47
C ASN A 63 12.32 -9.35 -6.62
N SER A 64 12.04 -8.70 -7.76
CA SER A 64 12.98 -8.64 -8.90
C SER A 64 14.33 -8.04 -8.51
N ILE A 65 14.32 -7.05 -7.62
CA ILE A 65 15.52 -6.41 -7.06
C ILE A 65 16.24 -7.32 -6.06
N LEU A 66 15.47 -8.02 -5.24
CA LEU A 66 16.01 -8.71 -4.08
C LEU A 66 16.72 -10.02 -4.42
N TYR A 67 16.54 -10.61 -5.60
CA TYR A 67 17.16 -11.90 -5.95
C TYR A 67 18.68 -11.89 -5.87
N SER A 68 19.32 -10.79 -6.26
CA SER A 68 20.77 -10.63 -6.22
C SER A 68 21.29 -10.24 -4.82
N ASN A 69 20.41 -9.98 -3.86
CA ASN A 69 20.81 -9.47 -2.55
C ASN A 69 21.06 -10.61 -1.55
N PRO A 70 22.28 -10.75 -0.97
CA PRO A 70 22.59 -11.84 -0.03
C PRO A 70 21.76 -11.78 1.27
N LYS A 71 21.11 -10.64 1.56
CA LYS A 71 20.24 -10.45 2.73
C LYS A 71 18.76 -10.35 2.35
N ALA A 72 18.37 -10.86 1.17
CA ALA A 72 17.01 -10.80 0.62
C ALA A 72 15.92 -11.13 1.65
N SER A 73 16.02 -12.27 2.35
CA SER A 73 15.00 -12.68 3.34
C SER A 73 14.86 -11.74 4.54
N VAL A 74 15.96 -11.12 4.97
CA VAL A 74 15.95 -10.14 6.08
C VAL A 74 15.27 -8.86 5.61
N ILE A 75 15.69 -8.36 4.46
CA ILE A 75 15.16 -7.14 3.85
C ILE A 75 13.67 -7.34 3.56
N LYS A 76 13.27 -8.49 3.01
CA LYS A 76 11.87 -8.84 2.74
C LYS A 76 11.00 -8.74 3.99
N GLY A 77 11.47 -9.23 5.14
CA GLY A 77 10.75 -9.08 6.41
C GLY A 77 10.55 -7.62 6.80
N LYS A 78 11.54 -6.75 6.55
CA LYS A 78 11.43 -5.31 6.80
C LYS A 78 10.47 -4.64 5.83
N LEU A 79 10.58 -4.94 4.53
CA LEU A 79 9.68 -4.45 3.50
C LEU A 79 8.22 -4.79 3.79
N ASN A 80 7.96 -6.04 4.16
CA ASN A 80 6.62 -6.49 4.55
C ASN A 80 6.07 -5.70 5.75
N THR A 81 6.91 -5.43 6.75
CA THR A 81 6.54 -4.60 7.92
C THR A 81 6.14 -3.18 7.51
N HIS A 82 6.74 -2.64 6.45
CA HIS A 82 6.49 -1.29 5.94
C HIS A 82 5.51 -1.22 4.77
N HIS A 83 4.91 -2.35 4.36
CA HIS A 83 4.01 -2.46 3.20
C HIS A 83 4.62 -1.96 1.89
N ILE A 84 5.91 -2.24 1.69
CA ILE A 84 6.62 -1.99 0.44
C ILE A 84 6.72 -3.32 -0.31
N TYR A 85 5.97 -3.43 -1.39
CA TYR A 85 5.83 -4.65 -2.19
C TYR A 85 6.20 -4.43 -3.65
N PHE A 86 6.10 -3.19 -4.11
CA PHE A 86 6.31 -2.79 -5.50
C PHE A 86 7.32 -1.67 -5.60
N ILE A 87 8.03 -1.63 -6.73
CA ILE A 87 9.07 -0.63 -6.99
C ILE A 87 8.43 0.76 -7.18
N GLU A 88 7.25 0.81 -7.78
CA GLU A 88 6.50 2.04 -8.02
C GLU A 88 6.12 2.78 -6.73
N GLN A 89 6.05 2.07 -5.59
CA GLN A 89 5.84 2.71 -4.28
C GLN A 89 7.04 3.57 -3.83
N LEU A 90 8.19 3.40 -4.47
CA LEU A 90 9.44 4.09 -4.16
C LEU A 90 9.82 5.13 -5.23
N THR A 91 8.97 5.34 -6.24
CA THR A 91 9.20 6.30 -7.33
C THR A 91 8.10 7.37 -7.39
N ASN A 92 8.40 8.49 -8.04
CA ASN A 92 7.40 9.50 -8.39
C ASN A 92 6.45 9.03 -9.52
N SER A 93 5.48 9.87 -9.91
CA SER A 93 4.45 9.56 -10.92
C SER A 93 5.00 9.15 -12.28
N SER A 94 6.11 9.76 -12.69
CA SER A 94 6.77 9.54 -13.98
C SER A 94 7.95 8.58 -13.91
N HIS A 95 8.23 8.00 -12.73
CA HIS A 95 9.36 7.11 -12.47
C HIS A 95 10.75 7.69 -12.78
N THR A 96 10.88 9.02 -12.80
CA THR A 96 12.14 9.73 -13.05
C THR A 96 12.98 9.92 -11.79
N GLN A 97 12.36 9.81 -10.61
CA GLN A 97 13.02 10.04 -9.34
C GLN A 97 12.60 9.00 -8.29
N LEU A 98 13.57 8.58 -7.49
CA LEU A 98 13.33 7.78 -6.29
C LEU A 98 12.91 8.69 -5.13
N LEU A 99 11.92 8.24 -4.37
CA LEU A 99 11.35 8.98 -3.25
C LEU A 99 12.23 8.85 -2.01
N THR A 100 12.35 9.95 -1.26
CA THR A 100 12.90 9.89 0.09
C THR A 100 12.03 9.00 0.98
N TRP A 101 12.58 8.55 2.11
CA TRP A 101 11.81 7.74 3.06
C TRP A 101 10.51 8.40 3.46
N GLN A 102 10.53 9.71 3.74
CA GLN A 102 9.34 10.45 4.15
C GLN A 102 8.30 10.55 3.04
N GLU A 103 8.72 10.73 1.79
CA GLU A 103 7.79 10.84 0.65
C GLU A 103 7.15 9.50 0.31
N SER A 104 7.89 8.38 0.46
CA SER A 104 7.37 7.03 0.21
C SER A 104 6.20 6.64 1.13
N HIS A 105 6.04 7.31 2.27
CA HIS A 105 4.94 7.04 3.22
C HIS A 105 3.59 7.39 2.60
N HIS A 106 3.56 8.31 1.64
CA HIS A 106 2.41 8.55 0.79
C HIS A 106 2.04 7.27 0.03
N ASN A 107 2.93 6.79 -0.83
CA ASN A 107 2.62 5.68 -1.73
C ASN A 107 2.34 4.36 -0.98
N THR A 108 2.96 4.18 0.19
CA THR A 108 2.75 3.02 1.08
C THR A 108 1.54 3.17 2.02
N GLN A 109 0.96 4.36 2.11
CA GLN A 109 -0.17 4.70 2.99
C GLN A 109 0.10 4.41 4.48
N LYS A 110 1.37 4.42 4.90
CA LYS A 110 1.81 4.15 6.26
C LYS A 110 2.93 5.09 6.66
N ILE A 111 2.75 5.76 7.80
CA ILE A 111 3.80 6.58 8.43
C ILE A 111 4.48 5.74 9.52
N PRO A 112 5.62 5.08 9.23
CA PRO A 112 6.41 4.41 10.24
C PRO A 112 6.99 5.39 11.27
N ARG A 113 7.20 4.89 12.49
CA ARG A 113 7.88 5.64 13.54
C ARG A 113 9.39 5.58 13.34
N GLY A 114 10.08 6.64 13.78
CA GLY A 114 11.54 6.66 13.87
C GLY A 114 12.22 7.26 12.65
N ARG A 115 13.54 7.02 12.57
CA ARG A 115 14.41 7.53 11.49
C ARG A 115 14.35 6.61 10.27
N GLN A 116 14.79 7.14 9.13
CA GLN A 116 15.00 6.38 7.91
C GLN A 116 15.94 5.19 8.19
N PRO A 117 15.53 3.96 7.84
CA PRO A 117 16.36 2.80 8.10
C PRO A 117 17.47 2.66 7.07
N LYS A 118 18.65 2.17 7.48
CA LYS A 118 19.83 2.02 6.59
C LYS A 118 19.56 1.15 5.37
N TRP A 119 18.77 0.07 5.52
CA TRP A 119 18.43 -0.83 4.42
C TRP A 119 17.68 -0.14 3.29
N TYR A 120 16.99 0.98 3.58
CA TYR A 120 16.25 1.73 2.57
C TYR A 120 17.19 2.33 1.52
N ASN A 121 18.32 2.90 1.94
CA ASN A 121 19.30 3.46 1.01
C ASN A 121 19.94 2.38 0.15
N THR A 122 20.27 1.24 0.74
CA THR A 122 20.78 0.09 -0.02
C THR A 122 19.77 -0.33 -1.10
N LEU A 123 18.49 -0.45 -0.74
CA LEU A 123 17.45 -0.80 -1.69
C LEU A 123 17.30 0.24 -2.82
N LEU A 124 17.34 1.53 -2.50
CA LEU A 124 17.26 2.58 -3.52
C LEU A 124 18.44 2.52 -4.49
N ASN A 125 19.64 2.25 -4.00
CA ASN A 125 20.82 2.06 -4.85
C ASN A 125 20.69 0.81 -5.72
N ASP A 126 20.19 -0.29 -5.16
CA ASP A 126 19.94 -1.54 -5.92
C ASP A 126 18.92 -1.31 -7.04
N ILE A 127 17.87 -0.49 -6.79
CA ILE A 127 16.89 -0.09 -7.81
C ILE A 127 17.53 0.79 -8.88
N ALA A 128 18.31 1.80 -8.48
CA ALA A 128 18.96 2.71 -9.41
C ALA A 128 19.98 2.01 -10.33
N ALA A 129 20.63 0.95 -9.84
CA ALA A 129 21.59 0.16 -10.61
C ALA A 129 20.93 -0.85 -11.57
N ALA A 130 19.63 -1.12 -11.42
CA ALA A 130 18.93 -2.13 -12.20
C ALA A 130 18.34 -1.53 -13.49
N GLU A 131 19.17 -1.40 -14.52
CA GLU A 131 18.83 -0.76 -15.81
C GLU A 131 17.53 -1.31 -16.45
N ASN A 132 17.31 -2.62 -16.37
CA ASN A 132 16.18 -3.29 -17.04
C ASN A 132 14.82 -3.05 -16.36
N ILE A 133 14.80 -2.60 -15.11
CA ILE A 133 13.56 -2.49 -14.35
C ILE A 133 12.73 -1.30 -14.79
N HIS A 134 13.37 -0.21 -15.22
CA HIS A 134 12.67 0.99 -15.66
C HIS A 134 11.72 0.73 -16.84
N ASN A 135 12.04 -0.25 -17.69
CA ASN A 135 11.20 -0.67 -18.82
C ASN A 135 9.99 -1.51 -18.41
N GLN A 136 9.97 -2.04 -17.19
CA GLN A 136 8.89 -2.89 -16.67
C GLN A 136 7.88 -2.12 -15.81
N LEU A 137 8.20 -0.89 -15.41
CA LEU A 137 7.37 -0.09 -14.53
C LEU A 137 6.04 0.27 -15.19
N ILE A 138 4.98 0.20 -14.39
CA ILE A 138 3.62 0.45 -14.86
C ILE A 138 3.35 1.95 -14.90
N GLN A 139 2.92 2.43 -16.07
CA GLN A 139 2.66 3.83 -16.36
C GLN A 139 1.15 4.08 -16.56
N PRO A 140 0.54 5.10 -15.90
CA PRO A 140 1.15 5.94 -14.86
C PRO A 140 1.34 5.17 -13.54
N ASN A 141 2.22 5.68 -12.66
CA ASN A 141 2.45 5.08 -11.34
C ASN A 141 1.13 4.89 -10.56
N PRO A 142 0.72 3.65 -10.24
CA PRO A 142 -0.57 3.40 -9.61
C PRO A 142 -0.63 3.79 -8.12
N PHE A 143 0.49 4.17 -7.50
CA PHE A 143 0.57 4.47 -6.06
C PHE A 143 0.68 5.96 -5.73
N THR A 144 0.93 6.83 -6.71
CA THR A 144 1.11 8.28 -6.47
C THR A 144 -0.18 8.99 -6.06
N ILE A 145 -1.34 8.60 -6.61
CA ILE A 145 -2.64 9.19 -6.25
C ILE A 145 -3.49 8.12 -5.55
N PRO A 146 -3.33 7.95 -4.24
CA PRO A 146 -4.15 7.02 -3.48
C PRO A 146 -5.63 7.46 -3.52
N PRO A 147 -6.58 6.54 -3.76
CA PRO A 147 -7.99 6.88 -3.78
C PRO A 147 -8.46 7.33 -2.40
N ILE A 148 -9.39 8.28 -2.36
CA ILE A 148 -10.02 8.72 -1.11
C ILE A 148 -10.94 7.60 -0.61
N ASN A 149 -10.53 6.89 0.45
CA ASN A 149 -11.41 5.92 1.12
C ASN A 149 -12.32 6.63 2.13
N ASN A 150 -13.63 6.37 2.06
CA ASN A 150 -14.68 7.01 2.86
C ASN A 150 -14.65 6.67 4.36
N GLN A 151 -13.79 5.75 4.80
CA GLN A 151 -13.92 5.12 6.10
C GLN A 151 -13.18 5.83 7.25
N HIS A 152 -12.29 6.79 6.98
CA HIS A 152 -11.49 7.45 8.03
C HIS A 152 -11.27 8.95 7.82
N ILE A 153 -10.85 9.63 8.91
CA ILE A 153 -10.42 11.03 8.88
C ILE A 153 -9.18 11.13 7.98
N VAL A 154 -9.39 11.71 6.81
CA VAL A 154 -8.40 11.79 5.74
C VAL A 154 -7.89 13.22 5.61
N TRP A 155 -6.59 13.39 5.40
CA TRP A 155 -6.06 14.66 4.91
C TRP A 155 -6.18 14.70 3.40
N VAL A 156 -6.63 15.83 2.86
CA VAL A 156 -6.84 16.01 1.44
C VAL A 156 -5.96 17.12 0.89
N TYR A 157 -5.61 17.00 -0.39
CA TYR A 157 -4.96 18.04 -1.16
C TYR A 157 -5.80 18.34 -2.40
N ASN A 158 -6.01 19.62 -2.68
CA ASN A 158 -6.57 20.07 -3.95
C ASN A 158 -5.41 20.64 -4.79
N PRO A 159 -5.03 19.99 -5.91
CA PRO A 159 -3.97 20.46 -6.80
C PRO A 159 -4.29 21.77 -7.52
N GLN A 160 -5.55 22.01 -7.91
CA GLN A 160 -5.97 23.21 -8.64
C GLN A 160 -5.85 24.48 -7.79
N LEU A 161 -6.29 24.40 -6.53
CA LEU A 161 -6.20 25.51 -5.57
C LEU A 161 -4.88 25.50 -4.79
N GLN A 162 -4.09 24.44 -4.91
CA GLN A 162 -2.88 24.18 -4.12
C GLN A 162 -3.11 24.28 -2.60
N VAL A 163 -4.25 23.77 -2.13
CA VAL A 163 -4.64 23.87 -0.71
C VAL A 163 -4.66 22.52 -0.02
N PHE A 164 -4.30 22.54 1.27
CA PHE A 164 -4.33 21.39 2.15
C PHE A 164 -5.58 21.42 3.03
N GLY A 165 -6.16 20.26 3.25
CA GLY A 165 -7.41 20.11 3.97
C GLY A 165 -7.36 18.99 4.98
N LYS A 166 -7.96 19.20 6.15
CA LYS A 166 -8.35 18.08 7.02
C LYS A 166 -9.83 17.81 6.80
N PHE A 167 -10.17 16.59 6.38
CA PHE A 167 -11.56 16.17 6.18
C PHE A 167 -12.41 16.50 7.41
N SER A 168 -13.61 17.06 7.17
CA SER A 168 -14.58 17.37 8.21
C SER A 168 -15.87 16.57 8.02
N LYS A 169 -16.49 16.67 6.85
CA LYS A 169 -17.74 15.95 6.53
C LYS A 169 -17.91 15.80 5.02
N ARG A 170 -18.69 14.80 4.59
CA ARG A 170 -19.09 14.59 3.20
C ARG A 170 -20.59 14.82 3.08
N LYS A 171 -21.03 15.56 2.06
CA LYS A 171 -22.44 15.70 1.67
C LYS A 171 -22.52 15.36 0.18
N ASN A 172 -23.13 14.23 -0.14
CA ASN A 172 -23.18 13.68 -1.50
C ASN A 172 -21.76 13.51 -2.09
N GLN A 173 -21.48 14.15 -3.23
CA GLN A 173 -20.16 14.14 -3.87
C GLN A 173 -19.23 15.26 -3.38
N THR A 174 -19.74 16.16 -2.54
CA THR A 174 -18.96 17.29 -2.00
C THR A 174 -18.33 16.91 -0.67
N ILE A 175 -17.02 17.12 -0.57
CA ILE A 175 -16.25 17.03 0.66
C ILE A 175 -16.08 18.42 1.24
N ILE A 176 -16.33 18.54 2.54
CA ILE A 176 -16.08 19.74 3.32
C ILE A 176 -14.87 19.46 4.20
N PHE A 177 -13.85 20.29 4.08
CA PHE A 177 -12.59 20.12 4.80
C PHE A 177 -12.15 21.45 5.41
N ARG A 178 -11.50 21.36 6.57
CA ARG A 178 -10.87 22.51 7.21
C ARG A 178 -9.60 22.86 6.47
N TYR A 179 -9.40 24.11 6.11
CA TYR A 179 -8.25 24.58 5.35
C TYR A 179 -7.00 24.75 6.23
N TRP A 180 -5.87 24.29 5.71
CA TRP A 180 -4.54 24.41 6.28
C TRP A 180 -3.56 24.98 5.26
N LYS A 181 -2.63 25.81 5.74
CA LYS A 181 -1.58 26.44 4.94
C LYS A 181 -0.24 25.80 5.27
N GLN A 182 0.66 25.76 4.29
CA GLN A 182 2.06 25.46 4.56
C GLN A 182 2.70 26.61 5.35
N LEU A 183 3.61 26.28 6.26
CA LEU A 183 4.42 27.29 6.94
C LEU A 183 5.45 27.85 5.96
N PRO A 184 5.59 29.19 5.82
CA PRO A 184 6.55 29.78 4.87
C PRO A 184 7.98 29.30 5.07
N ASN A 185 8.41 29.17 6.33
CA ASN A 185 9.77 28.76 6.69
C ASN A 185 9.96 27.24 6.70
N ASN A 186 8.88 26.46 6.58
CA ASN A 186 8.93 25.00 6.54
C ASN A 186 7.72 24.47 5.75
N PRO A 187 7.84 24.38 4.41
CA PRO A 187 6.72 24.04 3.55
C PRO A 187 6.20 22.61 3.76
N GLN A 188 6.98 21.72 4.37
CA GLN A 188 6.50 20.39 4.74
C GLN A 188 5.56 20.41 5.95
N ARG A 189 5.44 21.52 6.69
CA ARG A 189 4.61 21.58 7.89
C ARG A 189 3.40 22.46 7.70
N LEU A 190 2.24 21.95 8.12
CA LEU A 190 0.95 22.63 8.00
C LEU A 190 0.57 23.38 9.28
N THR A 191 -0.05 24.55 9.09
CA THR A 191 -0.69 25.36 10.13
C THR A 191 -2.15 25.65 9.78
N LYS A 192 -2.98 25.91 10.79
CA LYS A 192 -4.39 26.22 10.57
C LYS A 192 -4.51 27.57 9.86
N CYS A 193 -5.45 27.66 8.92
CA CYS A 193 -5.83 28.97 8.39
C CYS A 193 -6.79 29.67 9.37
N MET A 194 -6.39 30.86 9.83
CA MET A 194 -7.14 31.71 10.77
C MET A 194 -8.01 32.77 10.08
N GLY A 195 -8.35 32.58 8.81
CA GLY A 195 -9.01 33.57 7.97
C GLY A 195 -8.34 33.65 6.60
N CYS A 196 -9.13 33.54 5.54
CA CYS A 196 -8.69 33.75 4.17
C CYS A 196 -9.88 34.11 3.28
N ILE A 197 -9.58 34.69 2.12
CA ILE A 197 -10.56 35.10 1.11
C ILE A 197 -11.35 33.89 0.56
N LEU A 198 -10.76 32.68 0.62
CA LEU A 198 -11.37 31.44 0.13
C LEU A 198 -12.49 30.92 1.04
N SER A 199 -12.65 31.46 2.25
CA SER A 199 -13.66 31.05 3.22
C SER A 199 -14.59 32.20 3.54
N SER A 200 -15.81 31.89 4.00
CA SER A 200 -16.75 32.90 4.49
C SER A 200 -16.10 33.77 5.59
N PRO A 201 -16.16 35.11 5.49
CA PRO A 201 -15.60 36.01 6.49
C PRO A 201 -16.23 35.75 7.87
N ASN A 202 -15.46 35.96 8.95
CA ASN A 202 -15.85 35.82 10.36
C ASN A 202 -15.82 34.41 11.01
N GLN A 203 -15.06 33.45 10.46
CA GLN A 203 -14.85 32.16 11.13
C GLN A 203 -13.41 32.02 11.68
N GLN A 204 -13.29 31.58 12.95
CA GLN A 204 -12.00 31.23 13.59
C GLN A 204 -11.24 30.10 12.87
N CYS A 205 -11.91 29.36 11.97
CA CYS A 205 -11.33 28.32 11.14
C CYS A 205 -11.95 28.38 9.75
N CYS A 206 -11.11 28.38 8.71
CA CYS A 206 -11.59 28.34 7.32
C CYS A 206 -12.01 26.93 6.91
N TYR A 207 -13.16 26.81 6.27
CA TYR A 207 -13.64 25.56 5.65
C TYR A 207 -13.85 25.76 4.17
N LEU A 208 -13.40 24.79 3.38
CA LEU A 208 -13.58 24.75 1.94
C LEU A 208 -14.48 23.57 1.58
N LYS A 209 -15.12 23.67 0.42
CA LYS A 209 -15.99 22.65 -0.14
C LYS A 209 -15.54 22.34 -1.55
N ASP A 210 -15.39 21.07 -1.88
CA ASP A 210 -15.00 20.65 -3.23
C ASP A 210 -15.51 19.25 -3.55
N SER A 211 -15.55 18.89 -4.84
CA SER A 211 -15.85 17.54 -5.28
C SER A 211 -14.77 16.56 -4.80
N ALA A 212 -15.18 15.36 -4.37
CA ALA A 212 -14.24 14.28 -4.04
C ALA A 212 -13.30 13.92 -5.20
N GLN A 213 -13.72 14.17 -6.45
CA GLN A 213 -12.93 13.92 -7.66
C GLN A 213 -11.79 14.92 -7.86
N ASN A 214 -11.83 16.07 -7.20
CA ASN A 214 -10.78 17.10 -7.30
C ASN A 214 -9.75 17.00 -6.17
N LEU A 215 -9.90 15.99 -5.30
CA LEU A 215 -9.14 15.86 -4.07
C LEU A 215 -8.29 14.60 -4.10
N ILE A 216 -7.07 14.73 -3.59
CA ILE A 216 -6.12 13.63 -3.40
C ILE A 216 -5.99 13.35 -1.91
N HIS A 217 -6.03 12.08 -1.51
CA HIS A 217 -5.71 11.70 -0.14
C HIS A 217 -4.21 11.87 0.10
N ILE A 218 -3.81 12.60 1.15
CA ILE A 218 -2.41 12.76 1.54
C ILE A 218 -2.13 12.25 2.95
N GLN A 219 -0.88 11.87 3.20
CA GLN A 219 -0.41 11.42 4.51
C GLN A 219 0.15 12.60 5.29
N VAL A 220 -0.45 12.89 6.44
CA VAL A 220 -0.01 13.95 7.34
C VAL A 220 -0.03 13.44 8.78
N ASP A 221 1.08 13.65 9.51
CA ASP A 221 1.20 13.14 10.88
C ASP A 221 0.47 14.00 11.93
N LYS A 222 0.62 13.60 13.20
CA LYS A 222 0.06 14.33 14.34
C LYS A 222 0.71 15.72 14.50
N LYS A 223 2.00 15.86 14.17
CA LYS A 223 2.75 17.13 14.22
C LYS A 223 2.56 18.02 12.99
N LYS A 224 1.71 17.57 12.05
CA LYS A 224 1.29 18.29 10.83
C LYS A 224 2.37 18.33 9.74
N TYR A 225 3.28 17.37 9.72
CA TYR A 225 4.21 17.17 8.61
C TYR A 225 3.54 16.41 7.48
N ILE A 226 3.80 16.86 6.25
CA ILE A 226 3.36 16.26 4.99
C ILE A 226 4.39 15.19 4.62
N TYR A 227 3.90 13.99 4.33
CA TYR A 227 4.71 12.84 3.96
C TYR A 227 4.42 12.45 2.52
N ALA A 228 4.60 13.40 1.59
CA ALA A 228 4.33 13.23 0.16
C ALA A 228 5.23 14.16 -0.66
N ASN A 229 5.52 13.77 -1.90
CA ASN A 229 6.20 14.64 -2.86
C ASN A 229 5.17 15.62 -3.46
N ILE A 230 5.14 16.86 -2.96
CA ILE A 230 4.12 17.86 -3.33
C ILE A 230 4.22 18.26 -4.81
N LYS A 231 5.43 18.27 -5.38
CA LYS A 231 5.62 18.59 -6.80
C LYS A 231 4.92 17.54 -7.67
N ASP A 232 5.03 16.28 -7.29
CA ASP A 232 4.43 15.14 -7.97
C ASP A 232 2.88 15.19 -7.95
N LEU A 233 2.31 15.63 -6.82
CA LEU A 233 0.86 15.78 -6.68
C LEU A 233 0.27 16.89 -7.58
N ASN A 234 1.08 17.85 -8.01
CA ASN A 234 0.66 18.93 -8.89
C ASN A 234 0.69 18.55 -10.37
N THR A 235 1.58 17.64 -10.74
CA THR A 235 1.79 17.22 -12.13
C THR A 235 0.92 16.03 -12.52
N THR A 236 0.44 15.26 -11.54
CA THR A 236 -0.29 14.02 -11.82
C THR A 236 -1.78 14.31 -12.07
N PRO A 237 -2.35 13.92 -13.22
CA PRO A 237 -3.77 14.11 -13.49
C PRO A 237 -4.61 13.29 -12.50
N ILE A 238 -5.61 13.94 -11.90
CA ILE A 238 -6.49 13.26 -10.95
C ILE A 238 -7.36 12.28 -11.72
N GLN A 239 -7.08 10.99 -11.58
CA GLN A 239 -7.97 9.97 -12.14
C GLN A 239 -9.26 9.93 -11.30
N PRO A 240 -10.44 9.86 -11.93
CA PRO A 240 -11.69 9.71 -11.21
C PRO A 240 -11.61 8.43 -10.37
N CYS A 241 -12.00 8.53 -9.09
CA CYS A 241 -12.09 7.39 -8.19
C CYS A 241 -12.99 6.33 -8.84
N VAL A 242 -12.40 5.34 -9.49
CA VAL A 242 -13.11 4.10 -9.82
C VAL A 242 -13.44 3.51 -8.46
N ASN A 243 -14.73 3.34 -8.20
CA ASN A 243 -15.20 2.55 -7.07
C ASN A 243 -14.69 1.12 -7.32
N THR A 244 -13.44 0.85 -6.95
CA THR A 244 -13.01 -0.51 -6.71
C THR A 244 -13.87 -0.93 -5.55
N THR A 245 -14.89 -1.72 -5.84
CA THR A 245 -15.58 -2.53 -4.86
C THR A 245 -14.48 -3.28 -4.15
N LYS A 246 -14.02 -2.75 -3.01
CA LYS A 246 -13.34 -3.55 -2.03
C LYS A 246 -14.39 -4.57 -1.66
N GLN A 247 -14.34 -5.73 -2.29
CA GLN A 247 -14.66 -6.93 -1.55
C GLN A 247 -13.64 -6.93 -0.42
N LEU A 248 -14.02 -6.28 0.68
CA LEU A 248 -13.49 -6.56 1.99
C LEU A 248 -13.86 -8.04 2.18
N GLN A 249 -13.00 -8.94 1.71
CA GLN A 249 -13.03 -10.29 2.19
C GLN A 249 -12.63 -10.15 3.67
N LYS A 250 -13.64 -9.98 4.51
CA LYS A 250 -13.56 -10.30 5.92
C LYS A 250 -13.22 -11.78 5.95
N HIS A 251 -11.93 -12.10 5.85
CA HIS A 251 -11.47 -13.40 6.28
C HIS A 251 -11.50 -13.37 7.79
N THR A 252 -12.64 -13.81 8.32
CA THR A 252 -12.69 -14.36 9.67
C THR A 252 -11.61 -15.42 9.72
N PHE A 253 -10.57 -15.21 10.51
CA PHE A 253 -9.61 -16.24 10.84
C PHE A 253 -10.37 -17.31 11.63
N THR A 254 -10.99 -18.27 10.97
CA THR A 254 -11.31 -19.54 11.62
C THR A 254 -9.99 -20.28 11.70
N MET A 255 -9.49 -20.46 12.92
CA MET A 255 -8.34 -21.32 13.16
C MET A 255 -8.67 -22.68 12.55
N TYR A 256 -7.69 -23.39 12.01
CA TYR A 256 -7.88 -24.74 11.46
C TYR A 256 -8.61 -25.69 12.44
N LYS A 257 -8.46 -25.45 13.75
CA LYS A 257 -9.22 -26.12 14.83
C LYS A 257 -10.72 -25.84 14.79
N ASP A 258 -11.15 -24.62 14.47
CA ASP A 258 -12.57 -24.25 14.40
C ASP A 258 -13.26 -24.91 13.20
N GLN A 259 -12.54 -25.09 12.09
CA GLN A 259 -13.02 -25.80 10.91
C GLN A 259 -13.23 -27.29 11.20
N ILE A 260 -12.31 -27.92 11.95
CA ILE A 260 -12.44 -29.31 12.39
C ILE A 260 -13.60 -29.48 13.38
N SER A 261 -13.74 -28.57 14.35
CA SER A 261 -14.86 -28.60 15.30
C SER A 261 -16.21 -28.45 14.59
N LYS A 262 -16.30 -27.56 13.59
CA LYS A 262 -17.50 -27.39 12.78
C LYS A 262 -17.81 -28.63 11.94
N ASN A 263 -16.80 -29.20 11.28
CA ASN A 263 -16.96 -30.43 10.51
C ASN A 263 -17.33 -31.64 11.39
N LEU A 264 -16.82 -31.71 12.63
CA LEU A 264 -17.21 -32.74 13.62
C LEU A 264 -18.65 -32.56 14.10
N MET A 265 -19.09 -31.33 14.33
CA MET A 265 -20.48 -31.02 14.70
C MET A 265 -21.46 -31.26 13.55
N GLU A 266 -21.05 -31.03 12.31
CA GLU A 266 -21.88 -31.27 11.11
C GLU A 266 -21.89 -32.76 10.70
N ALA A 267 -20.81 -33.50 10.99
CA ALA A 267 -20.69 -34.93 10.70
C ALA A 267 -21.26 -35.85 11.80
N THR A 268 -21.79 -35.29 12.90
CA THR A 268 -22.55 -36.06 13.90
C THR A 268 -24.05 -35.96 13.59
N PRO A 269 -24.64 -36.89 12.81
CA PRO A 269 -26.08 -36.99 12.73
C PRO A 269 -26.63 -37.30 14.13
N ASN A 270 -27.70 -36.60 14.51
CA ASN A 270 -28.44 -36.75 15.76
C ASN A 270 -28.49 -38.20 16.26
N LEU A 271 -27.60 -38.56 17.19
CA LEU A 271 -27.65 -39.80 17.97
C LEU A 271 -28.60 -39.66 19.17
N TYR A 272 -29.71 -38.96 18.96
CA TYR A 272 -30.84 -38.90 19.91
C TYR A 272 -32.15 -39.07 19.15
N GLN A 273 -32.35 -40.26 18.59
CA GLN A 273 -33.68 -40.83 18.38
C GLN A 273 -33.59 -42.32 18.01
N LYS A 274 -33.55 -43.15 19.05
CA LYS A 274 -34.09 -44.53 19.20
C LYS A 274 -33.18 -45.41 20.06
N LEU A 275 -33.38 -45.34 21.38
CA LEU A 275 -33.90 -46.42 22.24
C LEU A 275 -34.02 -45.88 23.66
#